data_AF-A0A0J7KHN3-F1
#
_entry.id   AF-A0A0J7KHN3-F1
#
_cell.length_a   1.000
_cell.length_b   1.000
_cell.length_c   1.000
_cell.angle_alpha   90.00
_cell.angle_beta   90.00
_cell.angle_gamma   90.00
#
_symmetry.space_group_name_H-M   'P 1'
#
loop_
_entity.id
_entity.type
_entity.pdbx_description
1 polymer ?
#
loop_
_entity_poly.entity_id
_entity_poly.type
_entity_poly.pdbx_seq_one_letter_code
_entity_poly.pdbx_strand_id
1 'polypeptide(L)'
;MLYIFHVDTGTTITFDIKLALQSVSQLMEAIERECGVVATHQVLLMSGGECLEPNARVCSYSAGTDTNPIYLFSKAAIENSLPPTPSIDYGS
;
A
#
# COMPACT_ATOMS: atom_id res chain seq x y z
N MET A 1 16.21 -0.04 1.31
CA MET A 1 14.86 -0.09 1.89
C MET A 1 13.85 0.06 0.77
N LEU A 2 12.76 -0.69 0.81
CA LEU A 2 11.62 -0.54 -0.08
C LEU A 2 10.57 0.33 0.63
N TYR A 3 10.15 1.43 0.01
CA TYR A 3 9.24 2.39 0.62
C TYR A 3 7.81 2.26 0.08
N ILE A 4 6.85 2.20 0.99
CA ILE A 4 5.43 2.10 0.69
C ILE A 4 4.72 3.20 1.45
N PHE A 5 3.98 4.06 0.75
CA PHE A 5 3.21 5.12 1.35
C PHE A 5 1.74 4.69 1.47
N HIS A 6 1.28 4.46 2.69
CA HIS A 6 -0.10 4.12 2.97
C HIS A 6 -0.95 5.38 2.99
N VAL A 7 -1.75 5.55 1.94
CA VAL A 7 -2.46 6.82 1.68
C VAL A 7 -3.57 7.04 2.70
N ASP A 8 -4.27 5.98 3.10
CA ASP A 8 -5.41 6.09 4.02
C ASP A 8 -4.98 6.56 5.42
N THR A 9 -3.77 6.20 5.87
CA THR A 9 -3.23 6.61 7.17
C THR A 9 -2.19 7.73 7.10
N GLY A 10 -1.73 8.09 5.90
CA GLY A 10 -0.67 9.09 5.68
C GLY A 10 0.70 8.67 6.21
N THR A 11 0.98 7.36 6.30
CA THR A 11 2.22 6.84 6.88
C THR A 11 3.10 6.13 5.85
N THR A 12 4.42 6.25 6.00
CA THR A 12 5.39 5.50 5.20
C THR A 12 5.82 4.24 5.93
N ILE A 13 5.79 3.13 5.24
CA ILE A 13 6.14 1.79 5.70
C ILE A 13 7.37 1.35 4.93
N THR A 14 8.38 0.85 5.63
CA THR A 14 9.64 0.45 5.03
C THR A 14 9.83 -1.06 5.16
N PHE A 15 10.09 -1.70 4.02
CA PHE A 15 10.39 -3.12 3.95
C PHE A 15 11.86 -3.36 3.57
N ASP A 16 12.36 -4.57 3.81
CA ASP A 16 13.67 -5.01 3.30
C ASP A 16 13.66 -4.93 1.76
N ILE A 17 14.71 -4.35 1.18
CA ILE A 17 14.86 -4.21 -0.26
C ILE A 17 14.82 -5.57 -1.00
N LYS A 18 15.10 -6.69 -0.32
CA LYS A 18 14.96 -8.05 -0.87
C LYS A 18 13.53 -8.35 -1.37
N LEU A 19 12.50 -7.72 -0.78
CA LEU A 19 11.12 -7.83 -1.27
C LEU A 19 10.95 -7.24 -2.68
N ALA A 20 11.82 -6.33 -3.11
CA ALA A 20 11.79 -5.81 -4.48
C ALA A 20 12.05 -6.91 -5.54
N LEU A 21 12.77 -7.97 -5.18
CA LEU A 21 13.08 -9.09 -6.07
C LEU A 21 11.93 -10.11 -6.17
N GLN A 22 10.94 -10.00 -5.28
CA GLN A 22 9.78 -10.88 -5.19
C GLN A 22 8.65 -10.39 -6.09
N SER A 23 7.59 -11.19 -6.22
CA SER A 23 6.38 -10.75 -6.91
C SER A 23 5.59 -9.72 -6.09
N VAL A 24 4.76 -8.94 -6.77
CA VAL A 24 3.85 -7.99 -6.12
C VAL A 24 2.89 -8.71 -5.16
N SER A 25 2.42 -9.91 -5.50
CA SER A 25 1.59 -10.72 -4.59
C SER A 25 2.29 -11.01 -3.26
N GLN A 26 3.59 -11.35 -3.29
CA GLN A 26 4.37 -11.59 -2.07
C GLN A 26 4.59 -10.30 -1.27
N LEU A 27 4.70 -9.15 -1.95
CA LEU A 27 4.71 -7.86 -1.28
C LEU A 27 3.37 -7.58 -0.59
N MET A 28 2.25 -7.87 -1.25
CA MET A 28 0.92 -7.69 -0.67
C MET A 28 0.73 -8.54 0.59
N GLU A 29 1.16 -9.81 0.57
CA GLU A 29 1.16 -10.67 1.77
C GLU A 29 2.07 -10.15 2.89
N ALA A 30 3.17 -9.48 2.56
CA ALA A 30 4.04 -8.84 3.55
C ALA A 30 3.37 -7.61 4.18
N ILE A 31 2.70 -6.79 3.37
CA ILE A 31 1.91 -5.63 3.84
C ILE A 31 0.76 -6.09 4.74
N GLU A 32 0.06 -7.17 4.36
CA GLU A 32 -1.05 -7.70 5.16
C GLU A 32 -0.58 -8.10 6.57
N ARG A 33 0.58 -8.78 6.67
CA ARG A 33 1.15 -9.19 7.96
C ARG A 33 1.61 -8.02 8.82
N GLU A 34 2.16 -6.97 8.20
CA GLU A 34 2.72 -5.81 8.91
C GLU A 34 1.63 -4.79 9.29
N CYS A 35 0.64 -4.58 8.43
CA CYS A 35 -0.30 -3.46 8.51
C CYS A 35 -1.75 -3.90 8.73
N GLY A 36 -2.06 -5.18 8.56
CA GLY A 36 -3.42 -5.72 8.64
C GLY A 36 -4.32 -5.37 7.45
N VAL A 37 -3.77 -4.77 6.38
CA VAL A 37 -4.53 -4.51 5.15
C VAL A 37 -4.59 -5.81 4.34
N VAL A 38 -5.75 -6.45 4.30
CA VAL A 38 -5.95 -7.73 3.58
C VAL A 38 -5.53 -7.59 2.12
N ALA A 39 -4.74 -8.53 1.58
CA ALA A 39 -4.20 -8.48 0.22
C ALA A 39 -5.26 -8.21 -0.85
N THR A 40 -6.45 -8.81 -0.74
CA THR A 40 -7.55 -8.58 -1.70
C THR A 40 -8.10 -7.15 -1.71
N HIS A 41 -7.94 -6.42 -0.61
CA HIS A 41 -8.33 -5.02 -0.49
C HIS A 41 -7.17 -4.06 -0.82
N GLN A 42 -5.94 -4.54 -0.97
CA GLN A 42 -4.82 -3.69 -1.32
C GLN A 42 -4.89 -3.26 -2.79
N VAL A 43 -4.71 -1.97 -3.04
CA VAL A 43 -4.41 -1.41 -4.36
C VAL A 43 -3.03 -0.79 -4.27
N LEU A 44 -2.08 -1.39 -4.98
CA LEU A 44 -0.71 -0.89 -5.08
C LEU A 44 -0.55 -0.11 -6.38
N LEU A 45 -0.20 1.16 -6.27
CA LEU A 45 0.02 2.06 -7.40
C LEU A 45 1.45 2.57 -7.41
N MET A 46 1.96 2.86 -8.60
CA MET A 46 3.14 3.71 -8.76
C MET A 46 2.75 5.17 -9.04
N SER A 47 3.71 6.08 -8.93
CA SER A 47 3.52 7.46 -9.37
C SER A 47 2.99 7.51 -10.80
N GLY A 48 1.92 8.27 -11.03
CA GLY A 48 1.18 8.29 -12.29
C GLY A 48 -0.10 7.46 -12.28
N GLY A 49 -0.36 6.68 -11.22
CA GLY A 49 -1.63 5.97 -11.01
C GLY A 49 -1.74 4.61 -11.68
N GLU A 50 -0.63 4.06 -12.18
CA GLU A 50 -0.60 2.71 -12.75
C GLU A 50 -0.56 1.65 -11.64
N CYS A 51 -1.39 0.61 -11.78
CA CYS A 51 -1.46 -0.50 -10.84
C CYS A 51 -0.28 -1.46 -11.02
N LEU A 52 0.22 -1.97 -9.89
CA LEU A 52 1.19 -3.04 -9.90
C LEU A 52 0.47 -4.39 -10.13
N GLU A 53 1.00 -5.16 -11.07
CA GLU A 53 0.43 -6.47 -11.45
C GLU A 53 0.89 -7.56 -10.46
N PRO A 54 -0.02 -8.37 -9.89
CA PRO A 54 0.32 -9.33 -8.83
C PRO A 54 1.47 -10.30 -9.17
N ASN A 55 1.57 -10.70 -10.44
CA ASN A 55 2.57 -11.65 -10.92
C ASN A 55 3.88 -10.99 -11.39
N ALA A 56 3.90 -9.67 -11.56
CA ALA A 56 5.11 -8.95 -11.91
C ALA A 56 6.05 -8.86 -10.70
N ARG A 57 7.35 -8.64 -10.97
CA ARG A 57 8.31 -8.37 -9.89
C ARG A 57 8.16 -6.94 -9.44
N VAL A 58 8.32 -6.68 -8.15
CA VAL A 58 8.26 -5.31 -7.63
C VAL A 58 9.32 -4.41 -8.29
N CYS A 59 10.53 -4.93 -8.52
CA CYS A 59 11.62 -4.19 -9.16
C CYS A 59 11.46 -3.97 -10.68
N SER A 60 10.43 -4.53 -11.33
CA SER A 60 10.14 -4.14 -12.72
C SER A 60 9.49 -2.76 -12.80
N TYR A 61 8.99 -2.25 -11.68
CA TYR A 61 8.45 -0.91 -11.56
C TYR A 61 9.53 0.05 -11.06
N SER A 62 9.57 1.25 -11.62
CA SER A 62 10.48 2.32 -11.17
C SER A 62 9.95 3.01 -9.90
N ALA A 63 9.53 2.24 -8.90
CA ALA A 63 8.91 2.72 -7.66
C ALA A 63 9.51 2.01 -6.44
N GLY A 64 9.16 2.48 -5.23
CA GLY A 64 9.62 1.91 -3.97
C GLY A 64 10.85 2.60 -3.37
N THR A 65 11.18 3.82 -3.80
CA THR A 65 12.23 4.67 -3.22
C THR A 65 11.62 5.71 -2.27
N ASP A 66 12.47 6.41 -1.53
CA ASP A 66 12.07 7.49 -0.62
C ASP A 66 11.37 8.66 -1.32
N THR A 67 11.78 8.94 -2.55
CA THR A 67 11.25 10.02 -3.41
C THR A 67 10.15 9.55 -4.36
N ASN A 68 10.01 8.24 -4.56
CA ASN A 68 8.98 7.62 -5.38
C ASN A 68 8.50 6.31 -4.75
N PRO A 69 7.72 6.37 -3.66
CA PRO A 69 7.24 5.18 -2.97
C PRO A 69 6.17 4.44 -3.80
N ILE A 70 5.91 3.19 -3.44
CA ILE A 70 4.69 2.50 -3.89
C ILE A 70 3.53 3.03 -3.04
N TYR A 71 2.43 3.43 -3.65
CA TYR A 71 1.25 3.91 -2.94
C TYR A 71 0.33 2.76 -2.63
N LEU A 72 -0.06 2.63 -1.37
CA LEU A 72 -1.02 1.63 -0.88
C LEU A 72 -2.34 2.32 -0.54
N PHE A 73 -3.42 1.80 -1.12
CA PHE A 73 -4.80 2.13 -0.75
C PHE A 73 -5.52 0.86 -0.30
N SER A 74 -6.41 0.99 0.69
CA SER A 74 -7.31 -0.06 1.11
C SER A 74 -8.71 0.14 0.53
N LYS A 75 -9.19 -0.83 -0.23
CA LYS A 75 -10.58 -0.88 -0.69
C LYS A 75 -11.58 -1.07 0.45
N ALA A 76 -11.13 -1.49 1.63
CA ALA A 76 -12.03 -1.78 2.75
C ALA A 76 -12.89 -0.57 3.15
N ALA A 77 -12.35 0.65 3.05
CA ALA A 77 -13.12 1.86 3.34
C ALA A 77 -14.21 2.15 2.29
N ILE A 78 -14.01 1.71 1.04
CA ILE A 78 -14.91 1.95 -0.10
C ILE A 78 -15.98 0.86 -0.18
N GLU A 79 -15.60 -0.39 0.10
CA GLU A 79 -16.48 -1.56 0.05
C GLU A 79 -17.31 -1.72 1.33
N ASN A 80 -17.02 -0.93 2.38
CA ASN A 80 -17.83 -0.94 3.59
C ASN A 80 -19.24 -0.43 3.29
N SER A 81 -20.25 -1.20 3.71
CA SER A 81 -21.67 -0.82 3.56
C SER A 81 -22.08 0.33 4.47
N LEU A 82 -21.25 0.63 5.47
CA LEU A 82 -21.44 1.76 6.37
C LEU A 82 -20.77 3.01 5.78
N PRO A 83 -21.50 4.13 5.65
CA PRO A 83 -20.90 5.38 5.18
C PRO A 83 -19.78 5.83 6.14
N PRO A 84 -18.71 6.47 5.63
CA PRO A 84 -17.67 7.03 6.48
C PRO A 84 -18.30 8.02 7.46
N THR A 85 -18.02 7.83 8.75
CA THR A 85 -18.49 8.74 9.78
C THR A 85 -17.45 9.85 9.97
N PRO A 86 -17.86 11.13 10.04
CA PRO A 86 -16.93 12.22 10.27
C PRO A 86 -16.31 12.09 11.66
N SER A 87 -14.99 12.10 11.72
CA SER A 87 -14.24 12.23 12.97
C SER A 87 -14.42 13.65 13.50
N ILE A 88 -15.33 13.86 14.46
CA ILE A 88 -15.45 15.14 15.18
C ILE A 88 -14.44 15.09 16.33
N ASP A 89 -13.29 15.71 16.14
CA ASP A 89 -12.33 15.96 17.22
C ASP A 89 -12.83 17.17 18.03
N TYR A 90 -13.49 16.90 19.15
CA TYR A 90 -13.78 17.92 20.16
C TYR A 90 -12.47 18.16 20.93
N GLY A 91 -11.57 18.95 20.33
CA GLY A 91 -10.24 19.22 20.87
C GLY A 91 -10.25 19.45 22.39
N SER A 92 -9.35 18.75 23.09
CA SER A 92 -9.16 18.83 24.54
C SER A 92 -8.47 20.12 24.97
#